data_AF-A0A124BXL3-F1
#
_entry.id   AF-A0A124BXL3-F1
#
_cell.length_a   1.000
_cell.length_b   1.000
_cell.length_c   1.000
_cell.angle_alpha   90.00
_cell.angle_beta   90.00
_cell.angle_gamma   90.00
#
_symmetry.space_group_name_H-M   'P 1'
#
loop_
_entity.id
_entity.type
_entity.pdbx_description
1 polymer ?
#
loop_
_entity_poly.entity_id
_entity_poly.type
_entity_poly.pdbx_seq_one_letter_code
_entity_poly.pdbx_strand_id
1 'polypeptide(L)'
;MRILRLGVLFSACVILLLTDLASAGAQSLPACAEECMLELVPQSSCTLANQTCICTNVELKEQMNVCVSANCTVKEGLTTLNVTDTTCGVPVRDRTSISILVPAVGLCFLFFVALRLYTRLVITKLEMGLDDWATIFLACCAVPVNSGSILLGKAGLGKDIWTLEFKNITRILYLFYIQEILYATCVALIKICFLLFYLRIFPSDRMRRVIKASCIISVCYALTFIFAFAFQCTPISYNWTSWDGEHHGSCVKTNALVVTAAGLNIVLDAWVIALPLPKVMKLQASVSTKLQVTFMFSVGFLITGVGIYRAIMLKIFATSTNATWDMAAGGYWSVIEIDVGILCLCLPALRSLLGRLFPSVFGSTKEASSMGLPSSQKKLRTDNRDANTSFVQLIEMDHNGGLKSDPDIH
;
A
#
# COMPACT_ATOMS: atom_id res chain seq x y z
N MET A 1 37.85 0.54 -33.07
CA MET A 1 36.78 -0.13 -33.86
C MET A 1 35.51 -0.52 -33.06
N ARG A 2 35.46 -0.36 -31.72
CA ARG A 2 34.24 -0.59 -30.90
C ARG A 2 33.41 0.67 -30.61
N ILE A 3 33.99 1.87 -30.70
CA ILE A 3 33.30 3.14 -30.45
C ILE A 3 32.48 3.60 -31.68
N LEU A 4 32.95 3.31 -32.89
CA LEU A 4 32.23 3.62 -34.14
C LEU A 4 30.95 2.79 -34.33
N ARG A 5 30.91 1.56 -33.77
CA ARG A 5 29.72 0.69 -33.81
C ARG A 5 28.61 1.14 -32.85
N LEU A 6 28.95 1.84 -31.76
CA LEU A 6 27.98 2.41 -30.82
C LEU A 6 27.28 3.65 -31.40
N GLY A 7 28.00 4.46 -32.18
CA GLY A 7 27.44 5.66 -32.85
C GLY A 7 26.44 5.33 -33.97
N VAL A 8 26.67 4.25 -34.72
CA VAL A 8 25.74 3.79 -35.78
C VAL A 8 24.48 3.17 -35.18
N LEU A 9 24.57 2.46 -34.05
CA LEU A 9 23.42 1.94 -33.32
C LEU A 9 22.57 3.05 -32.67
N PHE A 10 23.20 4.12 -32.18
CA PHE A 10 22.48 5.27 -31.61
C PHE A 10 21.79 6.10 -32.69
N SER A 11 22.42 6.30 -33.85
CA SER A 11 21.83 7.00 -34.99
C SER A 11 20.68 6.21 -35.65
N ALA A 12 20.81 4.88 -35.76
CA ALA A 12 19.73 4.02 -36.24
C ALA A 12 18.52 3.98 -35.28
N CYS A 13 18.75 4.11 -33.97
CA CYS A 13 17.69 4.19 -32.97
C CYS A 13 16.93 5.53 -33.03
N VAL A 14 17.63 6.63 -33.35
CA VAL A 14 17.01 7.95 -33.53
C VAL A 14 16.23 8.05 -34.85
N ILE A 15 16.67 7.36 -35.90
CA ILE A 15 15.94 7.30 -37.18
C ILE A 15 14.70 6.38 -37.07
N LEU A 16 14.75 5.31 -36.26
CA LEU A 16 13.57 4.49 -35.93
C LEU A 16 12.58 5.20 -34.99
N LEU A 17 13.03 6.18 -34.20
CA LEU A 17 12.17 7.01 -33.34
C LEU A 17 11.43 8.13 -34.12
N LEU A 18 11.79 8.39 -35.38
CA LEU A 18 11.17 9.44 -36.20
C LEU A 18 10.17 8.92 -37.24
N THR A 19 9.92 7.62 -37.31
CA THR A 19 8.96 7.03 -38.26
C THR A 19 7.58 6.68 -37.68
N ASP A 20 7.30 6.93 -36.40
CA ASP A 20 6.00 6.57 -35.79
C ASP A 20 4.97 7.72 -35.70
N LEU A 21 5.15 8.82 -36.44
CA LEU A 21 4.15 9.89 -36.54
C LEU A 21 3.52 9.95 -37.94
N ALA A 22 2.89 8.86 -38.37
CA ALA A 22 1.84 8.90 -39.39
C ALA A 22 1.21 7.51 -39.60
N SER A 23 0.37 7.07 -38.66
CA SER A 23 -0.80 6.27 -39.02
C SER A 23 -1.88 6.46 -37.97
N ALA A 24 -2.48 7.66 -37.95
CA ALA A 24 -3.85 7.77 -37.50
C ALA A 24 -4.68 6.98 -38.52
N GLY A 25 -4.95 5.71 -38.20
CA GLY A 25 -5.90 4.92 -38.96
C GLY A 25 -7.19 5.70 -39.01
N ALA A 26 -7.65 6.03 -40.22
CA ALA A 26 -8.98 6.58 -40.43
C ALA A 26 -10.00 5.49 -40.03
N GLN A 27 -10.29 5.40 -38.73
CA GLN A 27 -11.44 4.66 -38.24
C GLN A 27 -12.67 5.46 -38.64
N SER A 28 -13.48 4.89 -39.52
CA SER A 28 -14.78 5.44 -39.87
C SER A 28 -15.71 5.36 -38.66
N LEU A 29 -16.64 6.29 -38.57
CA LEU A 29 -17.66 6.27 -37.53
C LEU A 29 -18.54 5.00 -37.73
N PRO A 30 -18.94 4.31 -36.66
CA PRO A 30 -19.88 3.19 -36.78
C PRO A 30 -21.25 3.65 -37.30
N ALA A 31 -21.95 2.80 -38.06
CA ALA A 31 -23.22 3.14 -38.68
C ALA A 31 -24.27 3.66 -37.67
N CYS A 32 -24.37 3.05 -36.48
CA CYS A 32 -25.29 3.50 -35.43
C CYS A 32 -24.99 4.93 -34.94
N ALA A 33 -23.71 5.32 -34.92
CA ALA A 33 -23.28 6.65 -34.50
C ALA A 33 -23.43 7.68 -35.62
N GLU A 34 -23.31 7.26 -36.88
CA GLU A 34 -23.64 8.09 -38.03
C GLU A 34 -25.13 8.45 -38.04
N GLU A 35 -26.02 7.49 -37.75
CA GLU A 35 -27.46 7.74 -37.61
C GLU A 35 -27.74 8.78 -36.50
N CYS A 36 -27.15 8.60 -35.31
CA CYS A 36 -27.25 9.59 -34.23
C CYS A 36 -26.75 10.98 -34.65
N MET A 37 -25.64 11.06 -35.38
CA MET A 37 -25.10 12.34 -35.85
C MET A 37 -26.01 13.01 -36.89
N LEU A 38 -26.57 12.23 -37.83
CA LEU A 38 -27.49 12.72 -38.85
C LEU A 38 -28.84 13.15 -38.26
N GLU A 39 -29.28 12.55 -37.17
CA GLU A 39 -30.50 12.95 -36.47
C GLU A 39 -30.30 14.24 -35.63
N LEU A 40 -29.20 14.32 -34.87
CA LEU A 40 -29.01 15.36 -33.87
C LEU A 40 -28.39 16.65 -34.42
N VAL A 41 -27.47 16.58 -35.38
CA VAL A 41 -26.81 17.79 -35.90
C VAL A 41 -27.81 18.75 -36.55
N PRO A 42 -28.77 18.33 -37.39
CA PRO A 42 -29.78 19.23 -37.95
C PRO A 42 -30.73 19.85 -36.91
N GLN A 43 -30.91 19.20 -35.76
CA GLN A 43 -31.71 19.72 -34.64
C GLN A 43 -30.92 20.71 -33.76
N SER A 44 -29.58 20.72 -33.91
CA SER A 44 -28.68 21.58 -33.15
C SER A 44 -28.45 22.93 -33.85
N SER A 45 -27.74 23.84 -33.16
CA SER A 45 -27.28 25.10 -33.74
C SER A 45 -26.07 24.95 -34.70
N CYS A 46 -25.60 23.72 -34.94
CA CYS A 46 -24.42 23.42 -35.75
C CYS A 46 -24.80 22.87 -37.13
N THR A 47 -23.95 23.11 -38.13
CA THR A 47 -24.06 22.47 -39.46
C THR A 47 -23.08 21.30 -39.58
N LEU A 48 -23.39 20.31 -40.41
CA LEU A 48 -22.54 19.13 -40.65
C LEU A 48 -21.11 19.49 -41.10
N ALA A 49 -20.95 20.63 -41.77
CA ALA A 49 -19.66 21.12 -42.24
C ALA A 49 -18.86 21.89 -41.17
N ASN A 50 -19.51 22.33 -40.08
CA ASN A 50 -18.86 23.15 -39.05
C ASN A 50 -18.34 22.27 -37.90
N GLN A 51 -17.20 21.65 -38.14
CA GLN A 51 -16.50 20.78 -37.19
C GLN A 51 -16.24 21.48 -35.84
N THR A 52 -15.84 22.75 -35.85
CA THR A 52 -15.58 23.51 -34.61
C THR A 52 -16.83 23.64 -33.74
N CYS A 53 -18.00 23.87 -34.36
CA CYS A 53 -19.27 23.93 -33.64
C CYS A 53 -19.61 22.57 -33.01
N ILE A 54 -19.50 21.48 -33.79
CA ILE A 54 -19.75 20.12 -33.32
C ILE A 54 -18.83 19.77 -32.14
N CYS A 55 -17.55 20.15 -32.22
CA CYS A 55 -16.55 19.87 -31.19
C CYS A 55 -16.67 20.73 -29.93
N THR A 56 -17.37 21.87 -29.96
CA THR A 56 -17.46 22.80 -28.82
C THR A 56 -18.84 22.86 -28.19
N ASN A 57 -19.88 22.40 -28.89
CA ASN A 57 -21.24 22.42 -28.38
C ASN A 57 -21.47 21.31 -27.33
N VAL A 58 -21.65 21.72 -26.08
CA VAL A 58 -21.80 20.81 -24.93
C VAL A 58 -23.13 20.05 -24.98
N GLU A 59 -24.22 20.72 -25.33
CA GLU A 59 -25.56 20.11 -25.44
C GLU A 59 -25.58 19.02 -26.50
N LEU A 60 -25.01 19.30 -27.68
CA LEU A 60 -24.91 18.33 -28.76
C LEU A 60 -24.07 17.10 -28.34
N LYS A 61 -22.99 17.30 -27.59
CA LYS A 61 -22.18 16.17 -27.07
C LYS A 61 -22.95 15.34 -26.07
N GLU A 62 -23.73 15.95 -25.18
CA GLU A 62 -24.55 15.24 -24.20
C GLU A 62 -25.64 14.42 -24.90
N GLN A 63 -26.38 15.03 -25.82
CA GLN A 63 -27.40 14.34 -26.62
C GLN A 63 -26.81 13.21 -27.47
N MET A 64 -25.62 13.41 -28.04
CA MET A 64 -24.93 12.38 -28.80
C MET A 64 -24.51 11.21 -27.91
N ASN A 65 -24.00 11.47 -26.70
CA ASN A 65 -23.71 10.42 -25.73
C ASN A 65 -24.97 9.64 -25.35
N VAL A 66 -26.10 10.32 -25.15
CA VAL A 66 -27.39 9.67 -24.85
C VAL A 66 -27.81 8.78 -26.03
N CYS A 67 -27.81 9.28 -27.25
CA CYS A 67 -28.20 8.51 -28.45
C CYS A 67 -27.30 7.29 -28.67
N VAL A 68 -25.97 7.48 -28.61
CA VAL A 68 -24.99 6.40 -28.81
C VAL A 68 -25.12 5.34 -27.71
N SER A 69 -25.31 5.74 -26.45
CA SER A 69 -25.50 4.76 -25.36
C SER A 69 -26.81 3.96 -25.45
N ALA A 70 -27.82 4.50 -26.14
CA ALA A 70 -29.10 3.83 -26.34
C ALA A 70 -29.11 2.90 -27.57
N ASN A 71 -28.43 3.29 -28.65
CA ASN A 71 -28.57 2.65 -29.96
C ASN A 71 -27.31 1.90 -30.44
N CYS A 72 -26.14 2.14 -29.85
CA CYS A 72 -24.89 1.46 -30.21
C CYS A 72 -24.45 0.45 -29.15
N THR A 73 -23.64 -0.54 -29.55
CA THR A 73 -22.91 -1.38 -28.60
C THR A 73 -21.84 -0.57 -27.85
N VAL A 74 -21.38 -1.06 -26.69
CA VAL A 74 -20.34 -0.36 -25.91
C VAL A 74 -19.04 -0.21 -26.70
N LYS A 75 -18.67 -1.23 -27.49
CA LYS A 75 -17.49 -1.19 -28.36
C LYS A 75 -17.63 -0.10 -29.43
N GLU A 76 -18.78 -0.03 -30.10
CA GLU A 76 -19.06 1.03 -31.07
C GLU A 76 -19.08 2.42 -30.41
N GLY A 77 -19.64 2.55 -29.21
CA GLY A 77 -19.61 3.79 -28.44
C GLY A 77 -18.18 4.26 -28.12
N LEU A 78 -17.30 3.34 -27.71
CA LEU A 78 -15.88 3.64 -27.49
C LEU A 78 -15.14 3.99 -28.79
N THR A 79 -15.45 3.32 -29.90
CA THR A 79 -14.92 3.68 -31.22
C THR A 79 -15.39 5.06 -31.66
N THR A 80 -16.68 5.37 -31.46
CA THR A 80 -17.25 6.70 -31.73
C THR A 80 -16.51 7.76 -30.92
N LEU A 81 -16.33 7.56 -29.61
CA LEU A 81 -15.55 8.48 -28.76
C LEU A 81 -14.12 8.67 -29.28
N ASN A 82 -13.45 7.57 -29.66
CA ASN A 82 -12.09 7.65 -30.19
C ASN A 82 -12.02 8.48 -31.48
N VAL A 83 -12.95 8.25 -32.41
CA VAL A 83 -13.03 8.98 -33.67
C VAL A 83 -13.38 10.44 -33.41
N THR A 84 -14.44 10.73 -32.66
CA THR A 84 -14.89 12.11 -32.40
C THR A 84 -13.84 12.92 -31.66
N ASP A 85 -13.18 12.37 -30.64
CA ASP A 85 -12.18 13.10 -29.86
C ASP A 85 -10.89 13.32 -30.66
N THR A 86 -10.49 12.33 -31.48
CA THR A 86 -9.35 12.48 -32.40
C THR A 86 -9.65 13.54 -33.46
N THR A 87 -10.84 13.53 -34.05
CA THR A 87 -11.28 14.53 -35.03
C THR A 87 -11.37 15.92 -34.40
N CYS A 88 -11.81 16.03 -33.15
CA CYS A 88 -11.85 17.30 -32.43
C CYS A 88 -10.50 17.79 -31.89
N GLY A 89 -9.41 17.04 -32.12
CA GLY A 89 -8.08 17.40 -31.66
C GLY A 89 -7.94 17.42 -30.12
N VAL A 90 -8.77 16.64 -29.43
CA VAL A 90 -8.70 16.53 -27.96
C VAL A 90 -7.37 15.87 -27.59
N PRO A 91 -6.54 16.49 -26.73
CA PRO A 91 -5.25 15.92 -26.36
C PRO A 91 -5.47 14.61 -25.60
N VAL A 92 -4.88 13.52 -26.11
CA VAL A 92 -4.86 12.23 -25.42
C VAL A 92 -4.10 12.37 -24.12
N ARG A 93 -4.76 12.07 -23.00
CA ARG A 93 -4.16 12.16 -21.68
C ARG A 93 -3.41 10.86 -21.39
N ASP A 94 -2.15 10.98 -20.95
CA ASP A 94 -1.31 9.84 -20.60
C ASP A 94 -0.56 10.10 -19.29
N ARG A 95 -0.87 9.28 -18.27
CA ARG A 95 -0.14 9.24 -16.98
C ARG A 95 0.41 7.84 -16.65
N THR A 96 0.56 6.99 -17.65
CA THR A 96 1.07 5.61 -17.48
C THR A 96 2.45 5.56 -16.82
N SER A 97 3.29 6.55 -17.08
CA SER A 97 4.60 6.69 -16.43
C SER A 97 4.51 6.69 -14.90
N ILE A 98 3.50 7.36 -14.33
CA ILE A 98 3.29 7.40 -12.87
C ILE A 98 2.81 6.03 -12.37
N SER A 99 1.86 5.42 -13.11
CA SER A 99 1.34 4.08 -12.82
C SER A 99 2.43 2.98 -12.83
N ILE A 100 3.54 3.20 -13.54
CA ILE A 100 4.67 2.26 -13.61
C ILE A 100 5.78 2.63 -12.61
N LEU A 101 6.13 3.92 -12.50
CA LEU A 101 7.24 4.38 -11.68
C LEU A 101 6.98 4.18 -10.19
N VAL A 102 5.77 4.51 -9.73
CA VAL A 102 5.43 4.43 -8.30
C VAL A 102 5.59 2.99 -7.77
N PRO A 103 4.99 1.95 -8.41
CA PRO A 103 5.17 0.59 -7.92
C PRO A 103 6.58 0.03 -8.16
N ALA A 104 7.31 0.52 -9.17
CA ALA A 104 8.71 0.14 -9.37
C ALA A 104 9.59 0.63 -8.21
N VAL A 105 9.36 1.85 -7.72
CA VAL A 105 10.01 2.37 -6.51
C VAL A 105 9.53 1.61 -5.27
N GLY A 106 8.26 1.23 -5.21
CA GLY A 106 7.68 0.42 -4.14
C GLY A 106 8.41 -0.90 -3.90
N LEU A 107 8.87 -1.58 -4.96
CA LEU A 107 9.69 -2.80 -4.83
C LEU A 107 10.99 -2.58 -4.04
N CYS A 108 11.57 -1.37 -4.05
CA CYS A 108 12.74 -1.06 -3.25
C CYS A 108 12.44 -1.09 -1.75
N PHE A 109 11.18 -0.98 -1.31
CA PHE A 109 10.83 -1.00 0.12
C PHE A 109 11.04 -2.38 0.76
N LEU A 110 11.12 -3.44 -0.05
CA LEU A 110 11.51 -4.79 0.41
C LEU A 110 12.91 -4.80 1.03
N PHE A 111 13.78 -3.85 0.64
CA PHE A 111 15.07 -3.63 1.30
C PHE A 111 14.92 -3.32 2.79
N PHE A 112 13.92 -2.52 3.19
CA PHE A 112 13.71 -2.20 4.62
C PHE A 112 13.28 -3.43 5.42
N VAL A 113 12.53 -4.35 4.81
CA VAL A 113 12.17 -5.63 5.43
C VAL A 113 13.42 -6.49 5.61
N ALA A 114 14.27 -6.61 4.59
CA ALA A 114 15.54 -7.31 4.70
C ALA A 114 16.44 -6.70 5.80
N LEU A 115 16.49 -5.37 5.87
CA LEU A 115 17.25 -4.65 6.89
C LEU A 115 16.70 -4.87 8.30
N ARG A 116 15.37 -4.93 8.44
CA ARG A 116 14.70 -5.29 9.69
C ARG A 116 15.09 -6.70 10.14
N LEU A 117 15.04 -7.69 9.25
CA LEU A 117 15.41 -9.07 9.55
C LEU A 117 16.90 -9.19 9.91
N TYR A 118 17.78 -8.54 9.15
CA TYR A 118 19.21 -8.48 9.43
C TYR A 118 19.48 -7.89 10.81
N THR A 119 18.85 -6.77 11.13
CA THR A 119 18.99 -6.13 12.44
C THR A 119 18.54 -7.07 13.56
N ARG A 120 17.45 -7.81 13.35
CA ARG A 120 16.93 -8.70 14.38
C ARG A 120 17.80 -9.92 14.63
N LEU A 121 18.14 -10.63 13.57
CA LEU A 121 18.88 -11.89 13.61
C LEU A 121 20.35 -11.67 13.96
N VAL A 122 21.00 -10.69 13.34
CA VAL A 122 22.46 -10.52 13.43
C VAL A 122 22.83 -9.54 14.55
N ILE A 123 22.12 -8.41 14.64
CA ILE A 123 22.53 -7.32 15.52
C ILE A 123 21.95 -7.48 16.91
N THR A 124 20.62 -7.54 17.03
CA THR A 124 19.97 -7.67 18.34
C THR A 124 19.99 -9.12 18.86
N LYS A 125 20.21 -10.10 17.96
CA LYS A 125 20.20 -11.54 18.26
C LYS A 125 18.94 -11.95 19.04
N LEU A 126 17.80 -11.38 18.64
CA LEU A 126 16.50 -11.65 19.25
C LEU A 126 15.79 -12.74 18.44
N GLU A 127 15.04 -13.58 19.13
CA GLU A 127 14.16 -14.55 18.49
C GLU A 127 13.12 -13.86 17.59
N MET A 128 12.75 -14.53 16.49
CA MET A 128 11.73 -14.04 15.56
C MET A 128 10.37 -14.07 16.25
N GLY A 129 9.76 -12.90 16.39
CA GLY A 129 8.41 -12.79 16.93
C GLY A 129 7.36 -13.04 15.86
N LEU A 130 6.10 -13.22 16.28
CA LEU A 130 4.96 -13.30 15.36
C LEU A 130 4.84 -12.06 14.46
N ASP A 131 5.26 -10.88 14.94
CA ASP A 131 5.26 -9.65 14.13
C ASP A 131 6.27 -9.70 12.97
N ASP A 132 7.40 -10.40 13.14
CA ASP A 132 8.40 -10.55 12.07
C ASP A 132 7.89 -11.50 10.98
N TRP A 133 7.27 -12.62 11.37
CA TRP A 133 6.63 -13.53 10.43
C TRP A 133 5.48 -12.87 9.66
N ALA A 134 4.64 -12.09 10.37
CA ALA A 134 3.58 -11.31 9.73
C ALA A 134 4.14 -10.27 8.75
N THR A 135 5.27 -9.63 9.09
CA THR A 135 5.95 -8.67 8.19
C THR A 135 6.52 -9.36 6.95
N ILE A 136 7.10 -10.56 7.09
CA ILE A 136 7.58 -11.35 5.94
C ILE A 136 6.41 -11.71 5.03
N PHE A 137 5.30 -12.18 5.62
CA PHE A 137 4.11 -12.54 4.85
C PHE A 137 3.53 -11.32 4.10
N LEU A 138 3.45 -10.16 4.77
CA LEU A 138 3.09 -8.89 4.13
C LEU A 138 4.01 -8.54 2.97
N ALA A 139 5.32 -8.70 3.12
CA ALA A 139 6.29 -8.44 2.05
C ALA A 139 6.09 -9.38 0.85
N CYS A 140 5.79 -10.67 1.10
CA CYS A 140 5.45 -11.62 0.05
C CYS A 140 4.17 -11.22 -0.70
N CYS A 141 3.16 -10.68 -0.02
CA CYS A 141 1.93 -10.15 -0.64
C CYS A 141 2.15 -8.81 -1.35
N ALA A 142 3.11 -7.99 -0.92
CA ALA A 142 3.40 -6.69 -1.53
C ALA A 142 4.12 -6.80 -2.89
N VAL A 143 4.85 -7.89 -3.13
CA VAL A 143 5.49 -8.17 -4.43
C VAL A 143 4.47 -8.27 -5.58
N PRO A 144 3.42 -9.12 -5.53
CA PRO A 144 2.41 -9.18 -6.58
C PRO A 144 1.55 -7.90 -6.66
N VAL A 145 1.41 -7.12 -5.57
CA VAL A 145 0.77 -5.80 -5.64
C VAL A 145 1.59 -4.85 -6.53
N ASN A 146 2.88 -4.70 -6.21
CA ASN A 146 3.75 -3.80 -6.95
C ASN A 146 3.97 -4.24 -8.40
N SER A 147 4.30 -5.52 -8.62
CA SER A 147 4.53 -6.06 -9.96
C SER A 147 3.26 -6.11 -10.81
N GLY A 148 2.10 -6.41 -10.22
CA GLY A 148 0.82 -6.36 -10.91
C GLY A 148 0.43 -4.92 -11.29
N SER A 149 0.68 -3.94 -10.41
CA SER A 149 0.46 -2.52 -10.71
C SER A 149 1.32 -2.01 -11.88
N ILE A 150 2.58 -2.46 -12.00
CA ILE A 150 3.41 -2.21 -13.19
C ILE A 150 2.74 -2.80 -14.45
N LEU A 151 2.16 -3.99 -14.34
CA LEU A 151 1.48 -4.63 -15.46
C LEU A 151 0.20 -3.89 -15.86
N LEU A 152 -0.56 -3.32 -14.91
CA LEU A 152 -1.68 -2.42 -15.21
C LEU A 152 -1.21 -1.19 -16.00
N GLY A 153 -0.13 -0.54 -15.54
CA GLY A 153 0.45 0.61 -16.25
C GLY A 153 0.86 0.26 -17.68
N LYS A 154 1.50 -0.90 -17.88
CA LYS A 154 1.87 -1.41 -19.22
C LYS A 154 0.66 -1.77 -20.09
N ALA A 155 -0.45 -2.19 -19.49
CA ALA A 155 -1.69 -2.47 -20.20
C ALA A 155 -2.44 -1.18 -20.62
N GLY A 156 -2.01 -0.01 -20.14
CA GLY A 156 -2.60 1.29 -20.51
C GLY A 156 -3.33 2.01 -19.37
N LEU A 157 -3.16 1.59 -18.11
CA LEU A 157 -3.77 2.28 -16.98
C LEU A 157 -3.24 3.72 -16.86
N GLY A 158 -4.15 4.70 -16.88
CA GLY A 158 -3.80 6.11 -16.93
C GLY A 158 -3.81 6.69 -18.35
N LYS A 159 -4.31 5.96 -19.34
CA LYS A 159 -4.75 6.51 -20.63
C LYS A 159 -6.27 6.59 -20.68
N ASP A 160 -6.77 7.44 -21.56
CA ASP A 160 -8.19 7.51 -21.87
C ASP A 160 -8.70 6.20 -22.47
N ILE A 161 -9.83 5.69 -21.96
CA ILE A 161 -10.32 4.33 -22.26
C ILE A 161 -10.54 4.07 -23.75
N TRP A 162 -10.99 5.08 -24.50
CA TRP A 162 -11.24 4.99 -25.94
C TRP A 162 -9.96 4.84 -26.78
N THR A 163 -8.79 5.16 -26.21
CA THR A 163 -7.50 4.99 -26.91
C THR A 163 -6.93 3.58 -26.79
N LEU A 164 -7.57 2.72 -25.98
CA LEU A 164 -7.08 1.38 -25.68
C LEU A 164 -7.73 0.34 -26.57
N GLU A 165 -6.94 -0.66 -26.97
CA GLU A 165 -7.48 -1.87 -27.58
C GLU A 165 -8.41 -2.58 -26.60
N PHE A 166 -9.56 -3.06 -27.08
CA PHE A 166 -10.57 -3.76 -26.28
C PHE A 166 -10.00 -4.91 -25.43
N LYS A 167 -9.02 -5.65 -25.96
CA LYS A 167 -8.32 -6.72 -25.22
C LYS A 167 -7.57 -6.19 -23.99
N ASN A 168 -6.99 -4.99 -24.11
CA ASN A 168 -6.28 -4.35 -23.00
C ASN A 168 -7.24 -3.86 -21.92
N ILE A 169 -8.46 -3.44 -22.27
CA ILE A 169 -9.51 -3.09 -21.30
C ILE A 169 -9.85 -4.31 -20.43
N THR A 170 -10.15 -5.46 -21.04
CA THR A 170 -10.39 -6.71 -20.32
C THR A 170 -9.20 -7.10 -19.43
N ARG A 171 -7.97 -6.94 -19.94
CA ARG A 171 -6.75 -7.23 -19.17
C ARG A 171 -6.59 -6.31 -17.97
N ILE A 172 -6.85 -5.01 -18.13
CA ILE A 172 -6.80 -4.02 -17.04
C ILE A 172 -7.79 -4.40 -15.95
N LEU A 173 -9.04 -4.70 -16.31
CA LEU A 173 -10.09 -5.06 -15.35
C LEU A 173 -9.78 -6.37 -14.62
N TYR A 174 -9.26 -7.38 -15.34
CA TYR A 174 -8.83 -8.64 -14.73
C TYR A 174 -7.70 -8.41 -13.70
N LEU A 175 -6.70 -7.62 -14.06
CA LEU A 175 -5.61 -7.32 -13.12
C LEU A 175 -6.10 -6.46 -11.95
N PHE A 176 -7.00 -5.50 -12.17
CA PHE A 176 -7.62 -4.73 -11.09
C PHE A 176 -8.36 -5.61 -10.09
N TYR A 177 -9.13 -6.58 -10.56
CA TYR A 177 -9.81 -7.55 -9.70
C TYR A 177 -8.81 -8.28 -8.78
N ILE A 178 -7.69 -8.75 -9.32
CA ILE A 178 -6.64 -9.39 -8.50
C ILE A 178 -5.98 -8.40 -7.53
N GLN A 179 -5.71 -7.17 -7.99
CA GLN A 179 -5.10 -6.12 -7.18
C GLN A 179 -5.99 -5.68 -6.02
N GLU A 180 -7.30 -5.63 -6.20
CA GLU A 180 -8.26 -5.26 -5.15
C GLU A 180 -8.20 -6.23 -3.96
N ILE A 181 -8.17 -7.54 -4.25
CA ILE A 181 -8.06 -8.61 -3.24
C ILE A 181 -6.70 -8.55 -2.53
N LEU A 182 -5.62 -8.40 -3.28
CA LEU A 182 -4.27 -8.28 -2.72
C LEU A 182 -4.12 -7.03 -1.85
N TYR A 183 -4.68 -5.90 -2.29
CA TYR A 183 -4.69 -4.65 -1.54
C TYR A 183 -5.42 -4.83 -0.20
N ALA A 184 -6.64 -5.37 -0.22
CA ALA A 184 -7.41 -5.64 1.00
C ALA A 184 -6.64 -6.53 1.98
N THR A 185 -5.92 -7.53 1.45
CA THR A 185 -5.06 -8.44 2.22
C THR A 185 -3.88 -7.68 2.85
N CYS A 186 -3.14 -6.90 2.07
CA CYS A 186 -1.97 -6.15 2.56
C CYS A 186 -2.36 -5.11 3.63
N VAL A 187 -3.44 -4.36 3.41
CA VAL A 187 -3.94 -3.35 4.36
C VAL A 187 -4.36 -3.99 5.68
N ALA A 188 -4.99 -5.16 5.66
CA ALA A 188 -5.29 -5.92 6.86
C ALA A 188 -4.04 -6.45 7.56
N LEU A 189 -3.09 -6.99 6.80
CA LEU A 189 -1.82 -7.49 7.33
C LEU A 189 -1.00 -6.40 8.00
N ILE A 190 -0.96 -5.18 7.45
CA ILE A 190 -0.30 -4.03 8.08
C ILE A 190 -0.87 -3.77 9.47
N LYS A 191 -2.20 -3.74 9.61
CA LYS A 191 -2.87 -3.57 10.91
C LYS A 191 -2.52 -4.69 11.88
N ILE A 192 -2.55 -5.94 11.42
CA ILE A 192 -2.19 -7.12 12.22
C ILE A 192 -0.73 -7.02 12.69
N CYS A 193 0.21 -6.61 11.82
CA CYS A 193 1.61 -6.41 12.18
C CYS A 193 1.76 -5.36 13.30
N PHE A 194 1.06 -4.22 13.21
CA PHE A 194 1.08 -3.20 14.27
C PHE A 194 0.51 -3.74 15.58
N LEU A 195 -0.61 -4.47 15.55
CA LEU A 195 -1.21 -5.04 16.76
C LEU A 195 -0.30 -6.09 17.41
N LEU A 196 0.35 -6.96 16.62
CA LEU A 196 1.33 -7.92 17.11
C LEU A 196 2.55 -7.22 17.72
N PHE A 197 3.01 -6.14 17.09
CA PHE A 197 4.07 -5.29 17.64
C PHE A 197 3.66 -4.65 18.98
N TYR A 198 2.40 -4.19 19.12
CA TYR A 198 1.88 -3.64 20.38
C TYR A 198 1.78 -4.69 21.48
N LEU A 199 1.42 -5.95 21.19
CA LEU A 199 1.42 -7.04 22.17
C LEU A 199 2.80 -7.29 22.77
N ARG A 200 3.86 -7.06 21.99
CA ARG A 200 5.24 -7.20 22.43
C ARG A 200 5.68 -6.03 23.31
N ILE A 201 5.29 -4.80 22.95
CA ILE A 201 5.71 -3.59 23.69
C ILE A 201 4.99 -3.46 25.02
N PHE A 202 3.67 -3.67 25.05
CA PHE A 202 2.88 -3.37 26.24
C PHE A 202 2.72 -4.61 27.13
N PRO A 203 3.24 -4.59 28.37
CA PRO A 203 3.14 -5.73 29.29
C PRO A 203 1.78 -5.81 30.02
N SER A 204 0.97 -4.74 29.99
CA SER A 204 -0.29 -4.67 30.76
C SER A 204 -1.35 -5.66 30.25
N ASP A 205 -1.87 -6.52 31.14
CA ASP A 205 -2.86 -7.56 30.77
C ASP A 205 -4.16 -7.02 30.20
N ARG A 206 -4.68 -5.91 30.74
CA ARG A 206 -5.87 -5.24 30.19
C ARG A 206 -5.62 -4.78 28.76
N MET A 207 -4.46 -4.16 28.50
CA MET A 207 -4.11 -3.70 27.15
C MET A 207 -3.92 -4.88 26.20
N ARG A 208 -3.24 -5.96 26.64
CA ARG A 208 -3.06 -7.18 25.85
C ARG A 208 -4.38 -7.82 25.45
N ARG A 209 -5.38 -7.86 26.33
CA ARG A 209 -6.73 -8.34 25.99
C ARG A 209 -7.38 -7.49 24.89
N VAL A 210 -7.31 -6.17 25.00
CA VAL A 210 -7.86 -5.24 23.99
C VAL A 210 -7.16 -5.42 22.64
N ILE A 211 -5.84 -5.55 22.64
CA ILE A 211 -5.07 -5.76 21.40
C ILE A 211 -5.41 -7.12 20.77
N LYS A 212 -5.49 -8.20 21.55
CA LYS A 212 -5.91 -9.52 21.04
C LYS A 212 -7.31 -9.49 20.44
N ALA A 213 -8.26 -8.83 21.10
CA ALA A 213 -9.61 -8.63 20.56
C ALA A 213 -9.57 -7.83 19.25
N SER A 214 -8.74 -6.78 19.18
CA SER A 214 -8.55 -5.98 17.98
C SER A 214 -7.95 -6.81 16.83
N CYS A 215 -7.01 -7.72 17.10
CA CYS A 215 -6.49 -8.65 16.09
C CYS A 215 -7.60 -9.52 15.50
N ILE A 216 -8.46 -10.08 16.35
CA ILE A 216 -9.57 -10.92 15.90
C ILE A 216 -10.52 -10.10 15.01
N ILE A 217 -10.89 -8.89 15.45
CA ILE A 217 -11.74 -7.98 14.66
C ILE A 217 -11.09 -7.66 13.30
N SER A 218 -9.78 -7.35 13.27
CA SER A 218 -9.07 -7.08 12.03
C SER A 218 -9.03 -8.28 11.08
N VAL A 219 -8.86 -9.49 11.60
CA VAL A 219 -8.91 -10.73 10.81
C VAL A 219 -10.32 -10.99 10.27
N CYS A 220 -11.36 -10.84 11.10
CA CYS A 220 -12.75 -10.98 10.66
C CYS A 220 -13.12 -9.96 9.58
N TYR A 221 -12.70 -8.70 9.75
CA TYR A 221 -12.84 -7.66 8.73
C TYR A 221 -12.15 -8.07 7.42
N ALA A 222 -10.89 -8.51 7.49
CA ALA A 222 -10.11 -8.91 6.32
C ALA A 222 -10.79 -10.04 5.55
N LEU A 223 -11.16 -11.13 6.24
CA LEU A 223 -11.81 -12.28 5.63
C LEU A 223 -13.14 -11.88 4.98
N THR A 224 -13.96 -11.09 5.68
CA THR A 224 -15.26 -10.65 5.17
C THR A 224 -15.10 -9.90 3.85
N PHE A 225 -14.21 -8.92 3.79
CA PHE A 225 -14.05 -8.10 2.58
C PHE A 225 -13.26 -8.78 1.48
N ILE A 226 -12.28 -9.63 1.80
CA ILE A 226 -11.59 -10.47 0.80
C ILE A 226 -12.60 -11.38 0.09
N PHE A 227 -13.47 -12.06 0.83
CA PHE A 227 -14.50 -12.90 0.23
C PHE A 227 -15.56 -12.08 -0.51
N ALA A 228 -15.96 -10.93 0.04
CA ALA A 228 -16.92 -10.07 -0.63
C ALA A 228 -16.41 -9.55 -1.97
N PHE A 229 -15.13 -9.15 -2.07
CA PHE A 229 -14.51 -8.73 -3.33
C PHE A 229 -14.27 -9.91 -4.29
N ALA A 230 -13.81 -11.06 -3.78
CA ALA A 230 -13.59 -12.25 -4.60
C ALA A 230 -14.88 -12.77 -5.25
N PHE A 231 -16.01 -12.66 -4.53
CA PHE A 231 -17.32 -13.16 -4.98
C PHE A 231 -18.31 -12.03 -5.26
N GLN A 232 -17.84 -10.83 -5.63
CA GLN A 232 -18.71 -9.68 -5.87
C GLN A 232 -19.60 -9.83 -7.10
N CYS A 233 -19.25 -10.70 -8.05
CA CYS A 233 -20.04 -10.95 -9.27
C CYS A 233 -20.27 -12.45 -9.50
N THR A 234 -21.40 -12.76 -10.12
CA THR A 234 -21.78 -14.11 -10.57
C THR A 234 -22.10 -14.08 -12.07
N PRO A 235 -21.34 -14.81 -12.92
CA PRO A 235 -20.10 -15.54 -12.62
C PRO A 235 -18.93 -14.61 -12.25
N ILE A 236 -17.88 -15.13 -11.60
CA ILE A 236 -16.70 -14.34 -11.19
C ILE A 236 -16.06 -13.63 -12.39
N SER A 237 -16.07 -14.26 -13.56
CA SER A 237 -15.55 -13.69 -14.81
C SER A 237 -16.27 -12.42 -15.25
N TYR A 238 -17.47 -12.18 -14.74
CA TYR A 238 -18.22 -10.97 -15.03
C TYR A 238 -17.50 -9.71 -14.54
N ASN A 239 -16.63 -9.80 -13.52
CA ASN A 239 -15.83 -8.66 -13.05
C ASN A 239 -14.98 -7.98 -14.14
N TRP A 240 -14.47 -8.74 -15.11
CA TRP A 240 -13.60 -8.22 -16.17
C TRP A 240 -14.21 -8.33 -17.57
N THR A 241 -15.42 -8.87 -17.68
CA THR A 241 -16.15 -8.99 -18.94
C THR A 241 -17.40 -8.12 -18.99
N SER A 242 -17.89 -7.58 -17.86
CA SER A 242 -19.09 -6.75 -17.84
C SER A 242 -18.99 -5.44 -18.63
N TRP A 243 -17.79 -4.99 -18.95
CA TRP A 243 -17.57 -3.70 -19.61
C TRP A 243 -18.05 -3.67 -21.07
N ASP A 244 -18.10 -4.82 -21.75
CA ASP A 244 -18.48 -4.88 -23.17
C ASP A 244 -20.01 -4.98 -23.39
N GLY A 245 -20.77 -5.30 -22.34
CA GLY A 245 -22.22 -5.50 -22.41
C GLY A 245 -22.65 -6.76 -23.17
N GLU A 246 -21.71 -7.61 -23.62
CA GLU A 246 -21.98 -8.83 -24.38
C GLU A 246 -22.15 -10.04 -23.46
N HIS A 247 -21.64 -9.94 -22.23
CA HIS A 247 -21.68 -11.01 -21.24
C HIS A 247 -22.87 -10.86 -20.30
N HIS A 248 -23.46 -11.98 -19.89
CA HIS A 248 -24.52 -11.99 -18.89
C HIS A 248 -23.97 -12.30 -17.50
N GLY A 249 -24.37 -11.50 -16.52
CA GLY A 249 -24.02 -11.71 -15.13
C GLY A 249 -24.63 -10.62 -14.25
N SER A 250 -24.49 -10.80 -12.94
CA SER A 250 -24.91 -9.80 -11.97
C SER A 250 -23.83 -9.62 -10.91
N CYS A 251 -23.57 -8.38 -10.55
CA CYS A 251 -22.72 -8.04 -9.41
C CYS A 251 -23.57 -7.52 -8.26
N VAL A 252 -23.05 -7.66 -7.03
CA VAL A 252 -23.57 -6.91 -5.90
C VAL A 252 -23.41 -5.41 -6.16
N LYS A 253 -24.05 -4.57 -5.34
CA LYS A 253 -23.89 -3.11 -5.44
C LYS A 253 -22.43 -2.72 -5.11
N THR A 254 -21.53 -2.75 -6.09
CA THR A 254 -20.08 -2.55 -5.93
C THR A 254 -19.76 -1.26 -5.19
N ASN A 255 -20.47 -0.17 -5.53
CA ASN A 255 -20.32 1.11 -4.84
C ASN A 255 -20.63 1.01 -3.34
N ALA A 256 -21.72 0.33 -2.96
CA ALA A 256 -22.07 0.14 -1.56
C ALA A 256 -21.05 -0.75 -0.83
N LEU A 257 -20.59 -1.82 -1.49
CA LEU A 257 -19.58 -2.72 -0.94
C LEU A 257 -18.28 -1.97 -0.63
N VAL A 258 -17.73 -1.27 -1.62
CA VAL A 258 -16.43 -0.59 -1.48
C VAL A 258 -16.53 0.61 -0.52
N VAL A 259 -17.63 1.36 -0.51
CA VAL A 259 -17.83 2.47 0.45
C VAL A 259 -17.91 1.93 1.89
N THR A 260 -18.62 0.82 2.10
CA THR A 260 -18.71 0.18 3.42
C THR A 260 -17.36 -0.35 3.87
N ALA A 261 -16.62 -1.01 2.97
CA ALA A 261 -15.26 -1.47 3.21
C ALA A 261 -14.34 -0.31 3.60
N ALA A 262 -14.35 0.78 2.82
CA ALA A 262 -13.54 1.96 3.07
C ALA A 262 -13.86 2.60 4.43
N GLY A 263 -15.15 2.78 4.76
CA GLY A 263 -15.58 3.36 6.02
C GLY A 263 -15.13 2.54 7.24
N LEU A 264 -15.34 1.22 7.19
CA LEU A 264 -14.88 0.32 8.27
C LEU A 264 -13.35 0.27 8.37
N ASN A 265 -12.64 0.30 7.24
CA ASN A 265 -11.17 0.35 7.23
C ASN A 265 -10.66 1.60 7.97
N ILE A 266 -11.22 2.77 7.67
CA ILE A 266 -10.86 4.05 8.30
C ILE A 266 -11.09 4.00 9.81
N VAL A 267 -12.22 3.44 10.26
CA VAL A 267 -12.52 3.27 11.68
C VAL A 267 -11.50 2.35 12.35
N LEU A 268 -11.14 1.24 11.71
CA LEU A 268 -10.13 0.31 12.23
C LEU A 268 -8.73 0.93 12.27
N ASP A 269 -8.36 1.71 11.26
CA ASP A 269 -7.08 2.44 11.25
C ASP A 269 -7.01 3.44 12.40
N ALA A 270 -8.05 4.27 12.56
CA ALA A 270 -8.13 5.21 13.67
C ALA A 270 -8.08 4.50 15.04
N TRP A 271 -8.73 3.34 15.17
CA TRP A 271 -8.70 2.54 16.39
C TRP A 271 -7.30 2.00 16.69
N VAL A 272 -6.64 1.35 15.73
CA VAL A 272 -5.29 0.79 15.88
C VAL A 272 -4.30 1.89 16.28
N ILE A 273 -4.41 3.06 15.64
CA ILE A 273 -3.62 4.24 15.95
C ILE A 273 -3.91 4.72 17.38
N ALA A 274 -5.16 4.80 17.82
CA ALA A 274 -5.53 5.30 19.13
C ALA A 274 -5.07 4.41 20.30
N LEU A 275 -4.90 3.09 20.10
CA LEU A 275 -4.57 2.13 21.17
C LEU A 275 -3.36 2.52 22.04
N PRO A 276 -2.19 2.87 21.49
CA PRO A 276 -1.03 3.26 22.30
C PRO A 276 -1.10 4.66 22.92
N LEU A 277 -1.96 5.58 22.44
CA LEU A 277 -1.97 7.00 22.87
C LEU A 277 -2.08 7.17 24.39
N PRO A 278 -3.08 6.58 25.09
CA PRO A 278 -3.29 6.87 26.50
C PRO A 278 -2.14 6.39 27.38
N LYS A 279 -1.42 5.35 26.94
CA LYS A 279 -0.27 4.80 27.66
C LYS A 279 0.99 5.61 27.39
N VAL A 280 1.21 6.06 26.15
CA VAL A 280 2.38 6.88 25.81
C VAL A 280 2.27 8.27 26.45
N MET A 281 1.08 8.87 26.50
CA MET A 281 0.89 10.18 27.16
C MET A 281 1.17 10.15 28.67
N LYS A 282 0.99 9.01 29.32
CA LYS A 282 1.20 8.84 30.77
C LYS A 282 2.62 8.40 31.15
N LEU A 283 3.42 7.97 30.18
CA LEU A 283 4.78 7.48 30.44
C LEU A 283 5.77 8.63 30.21
N GLN A 284 6.67 8.89 31.18
CA GLN A 284 7.81 9.78 31.00
C GLN A 284 8.83 9.16 30.02
N ALA A 285 8.43 9.09 28.77
CA ALA A 285 9.21 8.50 27.70
C ALA A 285 10.31 9.48 27.28
N SER A 286 11.51 8.95 27.02
CA SER A 286 12.61 9.73 26.44
C SER A 286 12.15 10.40 25.15
N VAL A 287 12.69 11.59 24.83
CA VAL A 287 12.36 12.36 23.61
C VAL A 287 12.37 11.47 22.35
N SER A 288 13.27 10.50 22.33
CA SER A 288 13.42 9.55 21.24
C SER A 288 12.29 8.53 21.11
N THR A 289 11.71 8.09 22.22
CA THR A 289 10.52 7.21 22.23
C THR A 289 9.27 7.99 21.83
N LYS A 290 9.16 9.25 22.29
CA LYS A 290 8.08 10.15 21.85
C LYS A 290 8.14 10.38 20.34
N LEU A 291 9.33 10.63 19.77
CA LEU A 291 9.48 10.85 18.33
C LEU A 291 9.07 9.63 17.49
N GLN A 292 9.41 8.41 17.92
CA GLN A 292 8.97 7.19 17.22
C GLN A 292 7.46 7.05 17.21
N VAL A 293 6.86 7.23 18.38
CA VAL A 293 5.42 7.13 18.53
C VAL A 293 4.76 8.20 17.66
N THR A 294 5.20 9.46 17.74
CA THR A 294 4.71 10.56 16.89
C THR A 294 4.85 10.25 15.41
N PHE A 295 5.96 9.66 14.96
CA PHE A 295 6.15 9.30 13.56
C PHE A 295 5.18 8.19 13.12
N MET A 296 5.00 7.15 13.93
CA MET A 296 4.00 6.10 13.67
C MET A 296 2.58 6.69 13.61
N PHE A 297 2.26 7.67 14.46
CA PHE A 297 1.01 8.43 14.42
C PHE A 297 0.86 9.24 13.14
N SER A 298 1.86 10.03 12.77
CA SER A 298 1.82 10.88 11.57
C SER A 298 1.60 10.06 10.31
N VAL A 299 2.23 8.89 10.21
CA VAL A 299 2.04 8.01 9.06
C VAL A 299 0.67 7.31 9.11
N GLY A 300 0.18 6.93 10.29
CA GLY A 300 -1.18 6.43 10.44
C GLY A 300 -2.24 7.47 9.99
N PHE A 301 -2.06 8.74 10.32
CA PHE A 301 -2.92 9.82 9.84
C PHE A 301 -2.81 10.05 8.33
N LEU A 302 -1.60 9.98 7.77
CA LEU A 302 -1.38 10.07 6.32
C LEU A 302 -2.10 8.93 5.59
N ILE A 303 -1.95 7.69 6.08
CA ILE A 303 -2.63 6.50 5.56
C ILE A 303 -4.16 6.67 5.63
N THR A 304 -4.67 7.15 6.76
CA THR A 304 -6.11 7.41 6.94
C THR A 304 -6.61 8.47 5.94
N GLY A 305 -5.81 9.53 5.72
CA GLY A 305 -6.10 10.58 4.72
C GLY A 305 -6.13 10.04 3.29
N VAL A 306 -5.20 9.16 2.93
CA VAL A 306 -5.20 8.45 1.63
C VAL A 306 -6.45 7.58 1.49
N GLY A 307 -6.85 6.87 2.55
CA GLY A 307 -8.10 6.10 2.58
C GLY A 307 -9.36 6.95 2.34
N ILE A 308 -9.43 8.15 2.94
CA ILE A 308 -10.53 9.11 2.72
C ILE A 308 -10.50 9.63 1.27
N TYR A 309 -9.34 10.01 0.76
CA TYR A 309 -9.18 10.45 -0.62
C TYR A 309 -9.65 9.38 -1.61
N ARG A 310 -9.29 8.11 -1.37
CA ARG A 310 -9.74 6.96 -2.17
C ARG A 310 -11.27 6.82 -2.16
N ALA A 311 -11.91 6.97 -1.00
CA ALA A 311 -13.37 6.90 -0.88
C ALA A 311 -14.06 8.03 -1.67
N ILE A 312 -13.48 9.24 -1.70
CA ILE A 312 -13.99 10.37 -2.48
C ILE A 312 -13.83 10.12 -3.98
N MET A 313 -12.65 9.67 -4.42
CA MET A 313 -12.39 9.37 -5.83
C MET A 313 -13.35 8.30 -6.36
N LEU A 314 -13.66 7.29 -5.55
CA LEU A 314 -14.61 6.24 -5.93
C LEU A 314 -16.03 6.77 -6.18
N LYS A 315 -16.50 7.73 -5.38
CA LYS A 315 -17.80 8.37 -5.62
C LYS A 315 -17.82 9.08 -6.98
N ILE A 316 -16.70 9.67 -7.38
CA ILE A 316 -16.55 10.33 -8.69
C ILE A 316 -16.49 9.30 -9.82
N PHE A 317 -15.85 8.14 -9.59
CA PHE A 317 -15.80 7.05 -10.57
C PHE A 317 -17.17 6.47 -10.90
N ALA A 318 -18.09 6.41 -9.93
CA ALA A 318 -19.45 5.93 -10.16
C ALA A 318 -20.23 6.75 -11.21
N THR A 319 -19.75 7.94 -11.56
CA THR A 319 -20.34 8.85 -12.54
C THR A 319 -19.43 9.14 -13.73
N SER A 320 -18.23 8.56 -13.79
CA SER A 320 -17.26 8.86 -14.86
C SER A 320 -17.40 7.92 -16.05
N THR A 321 -17.34 8.48 -17.26
CA THR A 321 -17.29 7.76 -18.53
C THR A 321 -15.90 7.23 -18.89
N ASN A 322 -14.86 7.58 -18.13
CA ASN A 322 -13.47 7.21 -18.43
C ASN A 322 -12.77 6.54 -17.25
N ALA A 323 -13.13 5.27 -17.04
CA ALA A 323 -12.66 4.48 -15.91
C ALA A 323 -11.12 4.30 -15.89
N THR A 324 -10.47 4.02 -17.03
CA THR A 324 -9.02 3.73 -17.07
C THR A 324 -8.16 4.95 -16.77
N TRP A 325 -8.61 6.14 -17.15
CA TRP A 325 -7.97 7.38 -16.73
C TRP A 325 -8.16 7.53 -15.24
N ASP A 326 -9.39 7.58 -14.77
CA ASP A 326 -9.73 8.00 -13.41
C ASP A 326 -9.25 7.03 -12.32
N MET A 327 -9.31 5.72 -12.57
CA MET A 327 -8.84 4.69 -11.63
C MET A 327 -7.32 4.70 -11.41
N ALA A 328 -6.54 5.29 -12.31
CA ALA A 328 -5.09 5.33 -12.18
C ALA A 328 -4.65 5.98 -10.86
N ALA A 329 -5.33 7.05 -10.46
CA ALA A 329 -5.06 7.74 -9.21
C ALA A 329 -5.28 6.87 -7.97
N GLY A 330 -6.42 6.17 -7.93
CA GLY A 330 -6.70 5.22 -6.86
C GLY A 330 -5.65 4.11 -6.80
N GLY A 331 -5.20 3.62 -7.96
CA GLY A 331 -4.20 2.56 -8.07
C GLY A 331 -2.85 2.93 -7.44
N TYR A 332 -2.19 4.00 -7.89
CA TYR A 332 -0.87 4.35 -7.36
C TYR A 332 -0.91 4.83 -5.90
N TRP A 333 -1.99 5.47 -5.44
CA TRP A 333 -2.15 5.83 -4.03
C TRP A 333 -2.29 4.59 -3.13
N SER A 334 -2.97 3.55 -3.61
CA SER A 334 -3.10 2.27 -2.89
C SER A 334 -1.76 1.55 -2.73
N VAL A 335 -0.89 1.64 -3.75
CA VAL A 335 0.47 1.11 -3.69
C VAL A 335 1.32 1.88 -2.68
N ILE A 336 1.29 3.21 -2.75
CA ILE A 336 1.98 4.08 -1.79
C ILE A 336 1.55 3.78 -0.35
N GLU A 337 0.26 3.56 -0.11
CA GLU A 337 -0.28 3.21 1.21
C GLU A 337 0.39 1.93 1.77
N ILE A 338 0.49 0.88 0.95
CA ILE A 338 1.10 -0.40 1.35
C ILE A 338 2.60 -0.23 1.61
N ASP A 339 3.32 0.43 0.69
CA ASP A 339 4.77 0.59 0.80
C ASP A 339 5.15 1.45 2.00
N VAL A 340 4.44 2.56 2.22
CA VAL A 340 4.62 3.43 3.40
C VAL A 340 4.27 2.68 4.69
N GLY A 341 3.24 1.84 4.68
CA GLY A 341 2.91 0.94 5.79
C GLY A 341 4.05 -0.01 6.13
N ILE A 342 4.65 -0.66 5.13
CA ILE A 342 5.82 -1.55 5.29
C ILE A 342 7.01 -0.77 5.87
N LEU A 343 7.30 0.41 5.34
CA LEU A 343 8.37 1.27 5.86
C LEU A 343 8.15 1.52 7.36
N CYS A 344 6.94 1.89 7.76
CA CYS A 344 6.60 2.17 9.16
C CYS A 344 6.77 0.99 10.09
N LEU A 345 6.39 -0.21 9.63
CA LEU A 345 6.64 -1.45 10.36
C LEU A 345 8.14 -1.72 10.54
N CYS A 346 8.99 -1.26 9.63
CA CYS A 346 10.44 -1.49 9.69
C CYS A 346 11.21 -0.45 10.54
N LEU A 347 10.64 0.74 10.81
CA LEU A 347 11.30 1.82 11.54
C LEU A 347 11.82 1.45 12.94
N PRO A 348 11.11 0.66 13.77
CA PRO A 348 11.62 0.29 15.09
C PRO A 348 12.95 -0.49 15.01
N ALA A 349 13.08 -1.38 14.02
CA ALA A 349 14.31 -2.11 13.78
C ALA A 349 15.41 -1.21 13.20
N LEU A 350 15.06 -0.34 12.23
CA LEU A 350 16.00 0.61 11.65
C LEU A 350 16.62 1.53 12.72
N ARG A 351 15.83 1.96 13.70
CA ARG A 351 16.35 2.71 14.84
C ARG A 351 17.37 1.90 15.66
N SER A 352 17.07 0.64 15.98
CA SER A 352 17.98 -0.21 16.75
C SER A 352 19.32 -0.40 16.03
N LEU A 353 19.31 -0.43 14.70
CA LEU A 353 20.51 -0.45 13.87
C LEU A 353 21.27 0.87 13.96
N LEU A 354 20.60 2.00 13.71
CA LEU A 354 21.22 3.34 13.71
C LEU A 354 21.81 3.71 15.08
N GLY A 355 21.15 3.33 16.18
CA GLY A 355 21.66 3.55 17.53
C GLY A 355 22.96 2.80 17.84
N ARG A 356 23.29 1.73 17.10
CA ARG A 356 24.55 0.99 17.25
C ARG A 356 25.61 1.42 16.24
N LEU A 357 25.22 1.82 15.03
CA LEU A 357 26.16 2.30 14.00
C LEU A 357 26.63 3.74 14.24
N PHE A 358 25.75 4.59 14.76
CA PHE A 358 26.02 6.01 15.00
C PHE A 358 25.70 6.41 16.45
N PRO A 359 26.44 5.87 17.44
CA PRO A 359 26.19 6.14 18.85
C PRO A 359 26.37 7.61 19.23
N SER A 360 27.17 8.41 18.50
CA SER A 360 27.33 9.84 18.83
C SER A 360 26.16 10.73 18.37
N VAL A 361 25.30 10.25 17.45
CA VAL A 361 24.11 10.98 16.95
C VAL A 361 22.81 10.40 17.50
N PHE A 362 22.76 9.09 17.75
CA PHE A 362 21.58 8.36 18.23
C PHE A 362 21.73 7.70 19.60
N GLY A 363 22.91 7.76 20.21
CA GLY A 363 23.15 7.30 21.57
C GLY A 363 22.46 8.24 22.56
N SER A 364 21.57 7.69 23.37
CA SER A 364 21.08 8.37 24.56
C SER A 364 22.27 8.80 25.40
N THR A 365 22.35 10.08 25.76
CA THR A 365 23.26 10.60 26.78
C THR A 365 23.04 9.78 28.06
N LYS A 366 23.87 8.77 28.27
CA LYS A 366 24.19 8.22 29.58
C LYS A 366 25.65 8.54 29.81
N GLU A 367 25.97 9.83 29.93
CA GLU A 367 27.16 10.18 30.69
C GLU A 367 26.80 10.08 32.16
N ALA A 368 27.41 9.07 32.77
CA ALA A 368 27.44 8.88 34.20
C ALA A 368 27.96 10.16 34.85
N SER A 369 27.18 10.66 35.80
CA SER A 369 27.66 11.57 36.84
C SER A 369 28.73 10.85 37.67
N SER A 370 29.99 10.92 37.26
CA SER A 370 31.13 10.73 38.16
C SER A 370 32.40 11.38 37.59
N MET A 371 32.67 12.62 37.98
CA MET A 371 33.96 13.00 38.58
C MET A 371 33.99 14.51 38.84
N GLY A 372 34.06 14.86 40.13
CA GLY A 372 34.29 16.23 40.57
C GLY A 372 34.38 16.32 42.09
N LEU A 373 35.50 15.85 42.66
CA LEU A 373 36.36 16.53 43.68
C LEU A 373 37.26 15.51 44.44
N PRO A 374 38.38 15.94 45.04
CA PRO A 374 39.61 15.16 45.09
C PRO A 374 40.01 14.72 46.51
N SER A 375 40.99 13.81 46.53
CA SER A 375 42.03 13.62 47.55
C SER A 375 41.63 13.45 49.03
N SER A 376 41.88 12.27 49.58
CA SER A 376 42.86 12.17 50.66
C SER A 376 43.47 10.77 50.76
N GLN A 377 44.80 10.76 50.83
CA GLN A 377 45.65 9.59 50.97
C GLN A 377 45.37 8.87 52.30
N LYS A 378 45.36 7.53 52.28
CA LYS A 378 46.13 6.76 53.25
C LYS A 378 46.47 5.37 52.73
N LYS A 379 47.74 5.28 52.33
CA LYS A 379 48.58 4.13 52.14
C LYS A 379 48.53 3.23 53.38
N LEU A 380 48.22 1.94 53.22
CA LEU A 380 48.86 0.87 53.97
C LEU A 380 48.93 -0.39 53.10
N ARG A 381 50.01 -1.13 53.33
CA ARG A 381 50.74 -2.05 52.47
C ARG A 381 50.77 -3.40 53.18
N THR A 382 50.83 -4.50 52.41
CA THR A 382 51.21 -5.92 52.73
C THR A 382 50.12 -6.90 52.32
N ASP A 383 50.38 -8.08 51.79
CA ASP A 383 51.56 -8.76 51.22
C ASP A 383 50.99 -10.05 50.57
N ASN A 384 51.80 -10.63 49.71
CA ASN A 384 51.62 -11.74 48.80
C ASN A 384 51.36 -13.10 49.49
N ARG A 385 50.60 -14.01 48.86
CA ARG A 385 50.94 -15.44 48.62
C ARG A 385 49.77 -16.26 48.07
N ASP A 386 49.94 -16.70 46.83
CA ASP A 386 49.77 -18.06 46.28
C ASP A 386 48.74 -19.01 46.92
N ALA A 387 47.78 -19.50 46.13
CA ALA A 387 47.85 -20.83 45.51
C ALA A 387 46.53 -21.23 44.82
N ASN A 388 46.72 -21.81 43.65
CA ASN A 388 45.79 -22.45 42.74
C ASN A 388 44.99 -23.59 43.43
N THR A 389 43.67 -23.68 43.25
CA THR A 389 42.97 -24.97 43.02
C THR A 389 41.51 -24.78 42.59
N SER A 390 41.13 -25.72 41.74
CA SER A 390 39.97 -25.86 40.88
C SER A 390 38.72 -26.46 41.55
N PHE A 391 37.56 -25.99 41.10
CA PHE A 391 36.37 -26.77 40.68
C PHE A 391 35.66 -27.72 41.69
N VAL A 392 34.36 -27.42 41.89
CA VAL A 392 33.19 -28.32 42.17
C VAL A 392 32.72 -28.52 43.63
N GLN A 393 31.41 -28.19 43.81
CA GLN A 393 30.43 -28.72 44.78
C GLN A 393 30.59 -28.32 46.26
N LEU A 394 29.56 -28.07 47.07
CA LEU A 394 28.14 -28.44 47.06
C LEU A 394 27.33 -27.37 47.82
N ILE A 395 26.03 -27.36 47.53
CA ILE A 395 24.99 -26.70 48.31
C ILE A 395 24.94 -27.36 49.69
N GLU A 396 25.15 -26.59 50.74
CA GLU A 396 24.73 -26.96 52.10
C GLU A 396 24.24 -25.69 52.80
N MET A 397 22.92 -25.62 53.02
CA MET A 397 22.26 -24.61 53.83
C MET A 397 22.39 -25.04 55.29
N ASP A 398 23.25 -24.37 56.05
CA ASP A 398 23.20 -24.37 57.50
C ASP A 398 22.34 -23.19 57.96
N HIS A 399 21.21 -23.46 58.61
CA HIS A 399 20.95 -22.78 59.87
C HIS A 399 20.07 -23.60 60.80
N ASN A 400 20.76 -24.21 61.77
CA ASN A 400 20.38 -24.38 63.17
C ASN A 400 19.08 -23.69 63.61
N GLY A 401 18.13 -24.53 64.02
CA GLY A 401 17.02 -24.18 64.91
C GLY A 401 16.81 -25.33 65.89
N GLY A 402 17.69 -25.43 66.89
CA GLY A 402 17.52 -26.39 67.97
C GLY A 402 16.40 -25.95 68.90
N LEU A 403 15.47 -26.86 69.19
CA LEU A 403 14.80 -26.97 70.49
C LEU A 403 14.22 -28.40 70.61
N LYS A 404 14.70 -29.06 71.66
CA LYS A 404 14.46 -30.43 72.07
C LYS A 404 13.31 -30.41 73.08
N SER A 405 12.29 -31.26 72.90
CA SER A 405 11.50 -31.87 74.00
C SER A 405 10.41 -32.78 73.43
N ASP A 406 10.72 -34.08 73.39
CA ASP A 406 9.75 -35.16 73.65
C ASP A 406 9.42 -35.16 75.17
N PRO A 407 8.31 -35.75 75.66
CA PRO A 407 7.91 -37.11 75.31
C PRO A 407 6.39 -37.45 75.29
N ASP A 408 6.13 -38.69 74.82
CA ASP A 408 5.17 -39.67 75.34
C ASP A 408 3.78 -39.89 74.66
N ILE A 409 3.55 -41.19 74.36
CA ILE A 409 2.28 -41.95 74.21
C ILE A 409 1.60 -41.82 72.83
N HIS A 410 1.40 -42.84 71.98
CA HIS A 410 1.14 -44.28 72.18
C HIS A 410 1.57 -45.11 70.95
#